data_AF-A0A2A7HQJ8-F1
#
_entry.id   AF-A0A2A7HQJ8-F1
#
_cell.length_a   1.000
_cell.length_b   1.000
_cell.length_c   1.000
_cell.angle_alpha   90.00
_cell.angle_beta   90.00
_cell.angle_gamma   90.00
#
_symmetry.space_group_name_H-M   'P 1'
#
loop_
_entity.id
_entity.type
_entity.pdbx_description
1 polymer ?
#
loop_
_entity_poly.entity_id
_entity_poly.type
_entity_poly.pdbx_seq_one_letter_code
_entity_poly.pdbx_strand_id
1 'polypeptide(L)'
;MKTKIVQVETETYVKILFVTSYTHRSRKQQGNWIYVDSEQDKVDFYINQHVKVTDLVITQEMGLASLFVTDEPMNTILYSKHVSAKLRREGTDTKGPKSFATRDRQHFLTSLEKILSNYKGIF
;
A
#
# COMPACT_ATOMS: atom_id res chain seq x y z
N MET A 1 -6.26 11.88 -3.13
CA MET A 1 -6.29 10.61 -2.37
C MET A 1 -5.52 10.74 -1.07
N LYS A 2 -4.19 10.97 -1.11
CA LYS A 2 -3.36 11.15 0.10
C LYS A 2 -3.92 12.16 1.10
N THR A 3 -4.38 13.34 0.63
CA THR A 3 -5.06 14.34 1.49
C THR A 3 -6.32 13.82 2.17
N LYS A 4 -7.12 12.99 1.49
CA LYS A 4 -8.32 12.38 2.10
C LYS A 4 -7.93 11.35 3.16
N ILE A 5 -6.86 10.58 2.95
CA ILE A 5 -6.33 9.63 3.95
C ILE A 5 -5.84 10.38 5.20
N VAL A 6 -5.14 11.51 5.02
CA VAL A 6 -4.72 12.36 6.15
C VAL A 6 -5.94 12.90 6.92
N GLN A 7 -7.03 13.22 6.23
CA GLN A 7 -8.26 13.62 6.93
C GLN A 7 -8.83 12.49 7.81
N VAL A 8 -8.78 11.24 7.36
CA VAL A 8 -9.19 10.07 8.16
C VAL A 8 -8.34 9.93 9.44
N GLU A 9 -7.05 10.29 9.41
CA GLU A 9 -6.21 10.36 10.62
C GLU A 9 -6.78 11.34 11.65
N THR A 10 -7.28 12.51 11.23
CA THR A 10 -7.84 13.50 12.17
C THR A 10 -9.16 13.06 12.81
N GLU A 11 -9.87 12.15 12.15
CA GLU A 11 -11.18 11.64 12.59
C GLU A 11 -11.07 10.35 13.42
N THR A 12 -9.86 9.79 13.56
CA THR A 12 -9.57 8.53 14.23
C THR A 12 -8.37 8.67 15.18
N TYR A 13 -8.21 7.77 16.16
CA TYR A 13 -7.04 7.78 17.05
C TYR A 13 -5.86 6.96 16.48
N VAL A 14 -5.86 6.71 15.17
CA VAL A 14 -4.87 5.86 14.50
C VAL A 14 -3.86 6.75 13.79
N LYS A 15 -2.59 6.64 14.18
CA LYS A 15 -1.49 7.36 13.53
C LYS A 15 -1.25 6.79 12.13
N ILE A 16 -1.25 7.64 11.11
CA ILE A 16 -0.97 7.25 9.73
C ILE A 16 0.46 7.64 9.37
N LEU A 17 1.25 6.67 8.88
CA LEU A 17 2.62 6.87 8.42
C LEU A 17 2.72 6.54 6.92
N PHE A 18 3.24 7.49 6.15
CA PHE A 18 3.57 7.27 4.74
C PHE A 18 5.07 7.00 4.60
N VAL A 19 5.44 5.86 4.04
CA VAL A 19 6.84 5.50 3.77
C VAL A 19 7.13 5.66 2.27
N THR A 20 8.18 6.38 1.92
CA THR A 20 8.58 6.59 0.52
C THR A 20 10.07 6.87 0.38
N SER A 21 10.66 6.68 -0.79
CA SER A 21 12.06 7.05 -1.02
C SER A 21 12.23 8.56 -1.23
N TYR A 22 13.44 9.06 -1.01
CA TYR A 22 13.74 10.50 -1.20
C TYR A 22 13.47 11.00 -2.62
N THR A 23 13.59 10.16 -3.65
CA THR A 23 13.29 10.50 -5.05
C THR A 23 11.81 10.82 -5.30
N HIS A 24 10.91 10.40 -4.41
CA HIS A 24 9.47 10.66 -4.52
C HIS A 24 8.97 11.75 -3.55
N ARG A 25 9.89 12.47 -2.91
CA ARG A 25 9.57 13.59 -2.02
C ARG A 25 8.96 14.75 -2.82
N SER A 26 7.83 15.27 -2.32
CA SER A 26 7.22 16.48 -2.87
C SER A 26 7.08 17.55 -1.79
N ARG A 27 7.27 18.82 -2.17
CA ARG A 27 7.24 19.97 -1.26
C ARG A 27 5.86 20.26 -0.66
N LYS A 28 4.78 19.72 -1.24
CA LYS A 28 3.39 19.95 -0.81
C LYS A 28 2.76 18.73 -0.12
N GLN A 29 3.57 17.84 0.47
CA GLN A 29 3.08 16.66 1.17
C GLN A 29 2.61 17.03 2.58
N GLN A 30 1.39 16.60 2.94
CA GLN A 30 0.81 16.68 4.29
C GLN A 30 0.79 15.29 4.92
N GLY A 31 0.70 15.23 6.26
CA GLY A 31 0.72 14.00 7.04
C GLY A 31 2.12 13.62 7.55
N ASN A 32 2.22 12.46 8.20
CA ASN A 32 3.49 11.98 8.75
C ASN A 32 4.24 11.14 7.69
N TRP A 33 5.43 11.58 7.31
CA TRP A 33 6.24 10.93 6.27
C TRP A 33 7.54 10.39 6.84
N ILE A 34 7.88 9.18 6.42
CA ILE A 34 9.18 8.56 6.61
C ILE A 34 9.84 8.45 5.24
N TYR A 35 11.04 9.01 5.13
CA TYR A 35 11.84 8.95 3.91
C TYR A 35 13.00 7.98 4.08
N VAL A 36 13.17 7.11 3.10
CA VAL A 36 14.27 6.14 3.04
C VAL A 36 15.12 6.38 1.79
N ASP A 37 16.29 5.76 1.74
CA ASP A 37 17.16 5.80 0.56
C ASP A 37 16.42 5.33 -0.70
N SER A 38 16.85 5.82 -1.86
CA SER A 38 16.32 5.52 -3.17
C SER A 38 16.88 4.25 -3.80
N GLU A 39 17.74 3.54 -3.08
CA GLU A 39 18.15 2.18 -3.45
C GLU A 39 16.94 1.24 -3.56
N GLN A 40 17.13 0.16 -4.31
CA GLN A 40 16.09 -0.83 -4.57
C GLN A 40 15.52 -1.42 -3.26
N ASP A 41 14.20 -1.56 -3.22
CA ASP A 41 13.42 -2.22 -2.15
C ASP A 41 13.58 -1.63 -0.73
N LYS A 42 14.20 -0.46 -0.56
CA LYS A 42 14.39 0.16 0.77
C LYS A 42 13.07 0.50 1.48
N VAL A 43 12.05 0.89 0.71
CA VAL A 43 10.71 1.17 1.25
C VAL A 43 10.11 -0.11 1.83
N ASP A 44 10.14 -1.18 1.05
CA ASP A 44 9.60 -2.49 1.44
C ASP A 44 10.35 -3.04 2.65
N PHE A 45 11.68 -2.94 2.65
CA PHE A 45 12.53 -3.34 3.76
C PHE A 45 12.21 -2.56 5.04
N TYR A 46 12.07 -1.23 4.94
CA TYR A 46 11.73 -0.39 6.08
C TYR A 46 10.38 -0.82 6.68
N ILE A 47 9.36 -0.99 5.84
CA ILE A 47 8.03 -1.41 6.29
C ILE A 47 8.13 -2.77 7.00
N ASN A 48 8.79 -3.75 6.39
CA ASN A 48 8.96 -5.09 6.98
C ASN A 48 9.66 -5.07 8.35
N GLN A 49 10.63 -4.17 8.56
CA GLN A 49 11.35 -4.09 9.83
C GLN A 49 10.61 -3.34 10.95
N HIS A 50 9.69 -2.43 10.61
CA HIS A 50 9.07 -1.52 11.59
C HIS A 50 7.61 -1.86 11.88
N VAL A 51 6.96 -2.65 11.03
CA VAL A 51 5.57 -3.09 11.22
C VAL A 51 5.47 -4.06 12.40
N LYS A 52 4.43 -3.85 13.22
CA LYS A 52 4.01 -4.75 14.29
C LYS A 52 2.74 -5.48 13.91
N VAL A 53 2.44 -6.56 14.63
CA VAL A 53 1.22 -7.37 14.45
C VAL A 53 -0.07 -6.54 14.59
N THR A 54 -0.02 -5.44 15.35
CA THR A 54 -1.15 -4.54 15.57
C THR A 54 -1.33 -3.49 14.46
N ASP A 55 -0.39 -3.39 13.53
CA ASP A 55 -0.40 -2.35 12.51
C ASP A 55 -1.16 -2.78 11.26
N LEU A 56 -1.77 -1.80 10.59
CA LEU A 56 -2.41 -1.99 9.30
C LEU A 56 -1.48 -1.52 8.18
N VAL A 57 -1.00 -2.45 7.36
CA VAL A 57 -0.19 -2.15 6.18
C VAL A 57 -1.09 -1.99 4.95
N ILE A 58 -1.00 -0.85 4.27
CA ILE A 58 -1.70 -0.59 3.02
C ILE A 58 -0.67 -0.46 1.90
N THR A 59 -0.71 -1.39 0.95
CA THR A 59 0.19 -1.38 -0.21
C THR A 59 -0.54 -1.81 -1.48
N GLN A 60 -0.06 -1.33 -2.62
CA GLN A 60 -0.45 -1.85 -3.94
C GLN A 60 0.57 -2.89 -4.45
N GLU A 61 1.76 -2.97 -3.84
CA GLU A 61 2.78 -3.95 -4.22
C GLU A 61 2.49 -5.31 -3.61
N MET A 62 2.10 -6.24 -4.48
CA MET A 62 1.83 -7.64 -4.11
C MET A 62 3.05 -8.34 -3.51
N GLY A 63 4.26 -7.95 -3.91
CA GLY A 63 5.50 -8.49 -3.33
C GLY A 63 5.58 -8.18 -1.84
N LEU A 64 5.41 -6.92 -1.46
CA LEU A 64 5.35 -6.52 -0.06
C LEU A 64 4.17 -7.16 0.68
N ALA A 65 2.99 -7.20 0.07
CA ALA A 65 1.82 -7.83 0.68
C ALA A 65 2.05 -9.31 1.02
N SER A 66 2.77 -10.03 0.15
CA SER A 66 3.07 -11.45 0.35
C SER A 66 3.98 -11.75 1.54
N LEU A 67 4.68 -10.74 2.09
CA LEU A 67 5.45 -10.89 3.32
C LEU A 67 4.55 -10.99 4.56
N PHE A 68 3.33 -10.47 4.48
CA PHE A 68 2.40 -10.39 5.61
C PHE A 68 1.19 -11.31 5.46
N VAL A 69 0.87 -11.74 4.24
CA VAL A 69 -0.27 -12.62 3.93
C VAL A 69 0.20 -13.79 3.09
N THR A 70 0.09 -14.99 3.66
CA THR A 70 0.45 -16.25 3.00
C THR A 70 -0.79 -17.14 2.88
N ASP A 71 -1.66 -16.83 1.92
CA ASP A 71 -2.83 -17.62 1.58
C ASP A 71 -2.80 -18.09 0.12
N GLU A 72 -3.64 -19.07 -0.22
CA GLU A 72 -3.75 -19.61 -1.58
C GLU A 72 -4.12 -18.52 -2.63
N PRO A 73 -5.04 -17.57 -2.34
CA PRO A 73 -5.28 -16.42 -3.20
C PRO A 73 -4.01 -15.62 -3.52
N MET A 74 -3.17 -15.33 -2.52
CA MET A 74 -1.91 -14.61 -2.72
C MET A 74 -0.97 -15.39 -3.64
N ASN A 75 -0.82 -16.70 -3.44
CA ASN A 75 0.03 -17.54 -4.29
C ASN A 75 -0.42 -17.49 -5.76
N THR A 76 -1.73 -17.56 -6.00
CA THR A 76 -2.31 -17.48 -7.35
C THR A 76 -2.01 -16.13 -8.01
N ILE A 77 -2.15 -15.05 -7.24
CA ILE A 77 -1.86 -13.68 -7.69
C ILE A 77 -0.38 -13.53 -8.07
N LEU A 78 0.53 -13.99 -7.21
CA LEU A 78 1.98 -13.92 -7.46
C LEU A 78 2.38 -14.73 -8.68
N TYR A 79 1.81 -15.94 -8.85
CA TYR A 79 2.04 -16.76 -10.02
C TYR A 79 1.58 -16.06 -11.31
N SER A 80 0.40 -15.46 -11.30
CA SER A 80 -0.10 -14.68 -12.45
C SER A 80 0.81 -13.48 -12.80
N LYS A 81 1.32 -12.77 -11.78
CA LYS A 81 2.30 -11.68 -11.96
C LYS A 81 3.60 -12.21 -12.58
N HIS A 82 4.09 -13.36 -12.13
CA HIS A 82 5.27 -14.01 -12.67
C HIS A 82 5.09 -14.39 -14.14
N VAL A 83 3.98 -15.06 -14.48
CA VAL A 83 3.65 -15.43 -15.87
C VAL A 83 3.58 -14.19 -16.76
N SER A 84 2.90 -13.13 -16.33
CA SER A 84 2.81 -11.87 -17.08
C SER A 84 4.18 -11.20 -17.29
N ALA A 85 5.08 -11.28 -16.29
CA ALA A 85 6.44 -10.77 -16.42
C ALA A 85 7.32 -11.63 -17.35
N LYS A 86 7.09 -12.94 -17.40
CA LYS A 86 7.74 -13.85 -18.35
C LYS A 86 7.31 -13.54 -19.78
N LEU A 87 6.01 -13.43 -20.04
CA LEU A 87 5.46 -13.09 -21.36
C LEU A 87 6.01 -11.75 -21.89
N ARG A 88 6.12 -10.72 -21.05
CA ARG A 88 6.73 -9.44 -21.42
C ARG A 88 8.20 -9.57 -21.83
N ARG A 89 8.97 -10.41 -21.14
CA ARG A 89 10.38 -10.68 -21.50
C ARG A 89 10.52 -11.42 -22.82
N GLU A 90 9.51 -12.22 -23.18
CA GLU A 90 9.40 -12.92 -24.46
C GLU A 90 8.83 -12.02 -25.57
N GLY A 91 8.62 -10.72 -25.31
CA GLY A 91 8.13 -9.74 -26.30
C GLY A 91 6.61 -9.73 -26.48
N THR A 92 5.85 -10.42 -25.62
CA THR A 92 4.38 -10.39 -25.66
C THR A 92 3.85 -9.20 -24.88
N ASP A 93 3.00 -8.39 -25.54
CA ASP A 93 2.31 -7.29 -24.90
C ASP A 93 1.24 -7.79 -23.92
N THR A 94 1.38 -7.39 -22.66
CA THR A 94 0.38 -7.63 -21.61
C THR A 94 -0.11 -6.30 -21.07
N LYS A 95 -1.43 -6.11 -20.97
CA LYS A 95 -1.98 -4.89 -20.34
C LYS A 95 -1.78 -4.93 -18.83
N GLY A 96 -1.29 -3.82 -18.28
CA GLY A 96 -1.24 -3.61 -16.84
C GLY A 96 -2.63 -3.38 -16.24
N PRO A 97 -2.71 -3.30 -14.89
CA PRO A 97 -3.94 -2.94 -14.21
C PRO A 97 -4.48 -1.61 -14.73
N LYS A 98 -5.81 -1.50 -14.86
CA LYS A 98 -6.43 -0.23 -15.21
C LYS A 98 -6.19 0.80 -14.09
N SER A 99 -6.01 2.05 -14.48
CA SER A 99 -6.00 3.17 -13.53
C SER A 99 -7.28 3.20 -12.70
N PHE A 100 -7.15 3.48 -11.40
CA PHE A 100 -8.31 3.56 -10.49
C PHE A 100 -9.28 4.67 -10.88
N ALA A 101 -10.54 4.29 -11.08
CA ALA A 101 -11.66 5.19 -11.30
C ALA A 101 -12.11 5.87 -9.98
N THR A 102 -12.95 6.89 -10.09
CA THR A 102 -13.50 7.61 -8.92
C THR A 102 -14.24 6.68 -7.97
N ARG A 103 -15.01 5.72 -8.50
CA ARG A 103 -15.71 4.72 -7.68
C ARG A 103 -14.74 3.85 -6.89
N ASP A 104 -13.64 3.40 -7.49
CA ASP A 104 -12.66 2.52 -6.84
C ASP A 104 -12.00 3.24 -5.66
N ARG A 105 -11.71 4.54 -5.88
CA ARG A 105 -11.18 5.43 -4.84
C ARG A 105 -12.17 5.65 -3.71
N GLN A 106 -13.46 5.80 -4.01
CA GLN A 106 -14.49 5.95 -2.99
C GLN A 106 -14.68 4.66 -2.19
N HIS A 107 -14.75 3.51 -2.88
CA HIS A 107 -14.81 2.20 -2.24
C HIS A 107 -13.63 1.95 -1.31
N PHE A 108 -12.42 2.31 -1.73
CA PHE A 108 -11.23 2.24 -0.88
C PHE A 108 -11.39 3.06 0.40
N LEU A 109 -11.80 4.33 0.30
CA LEU A 109 -11.96 5.21 1.46
C LEU A 109 -13.02 4.68 2.43
N THR A 110 -14.20 4.29 1.92
CA THR A 110 -15.26 3.73 2.76
C THR A 110 -14.84 2.42 3.43
N SER A 111 -14.07 1.58 2.74
CA SER A 111 -13.54 0.34 3.33
C SER A 111 -12.52 0.62 4.42
N LEU A 112 -11.63 1.60 4.18
CA LEU A 112 -10.63 2.04 5.16
C LEU A 112 -11.30 2.61 6.41
N GLU A 113 -12.27 3.52 6.25
CA GLU A 113 -13.04 4.10 7.36
C GLU A 113 -13.74 3.03 8.18
N LYS A 114 -14.36 2.03 7.52
CA LYS A 114 -15.01 0.91 8.20
C LYS A 114 -14.01 0.07 9.01
N ILE A 115 -12.86 -0.27 8.42
CA ILE A 115 -11.81 -1.01 9.13
C ILE A 115 -11.35 -0.22 10.36
N LEU A 116 -11.05 1.07 10.20
CA LEU A 116 -10.59 1.93 11.29
C LEU A 116 -11.67 2.16 12.35
N SER A 117 -12.95 2.19 11.99
CA SER A 117 -14.05 2.33 12.96
C SER A 117 -14.14 1.15 13.94
N ASN A 118 -13.72 -0.05 13.53
CA ASN A 118 -13.67 -1.21 14.44
C ASN A 118 -12.64 -1.02 15.56
N TYR A 119 -11.65 -0.16 15.35
CA TYR A 119 -10.63 0.18 16.35
C TYR A 119 -10.95 1.49 17.10
N LYS A 120 -12.01 2.19 16.72
CA LYS A 120 -12.45 3.44 17.35
C LYS A 120 -13.26 3.10 18.62
N GLY A 121 -12.57 3.03 19.76
CA GLY A 121 -13.19 2.76 21.08
C GLY A 121 -12.55 1.63 21.91
N ILE A 122 -11.39 1.11 21.51
CA ILE A 122 -10.65 0.07 22.27
C ILE A 122 -9.59 0.71 23.21
N PHE A 123 -9.70 2.01 23.49
CA PHE A 123 -8.83 2.74 24.42
C PHE A 123 -9.65 3.42 25.50
#